data_AF-A0A165FPB9-F1
#
_entry.id   AF-A0A165FPB9-F1
#
_cell.length_a   1.000
_cell.length_b   1.000
_cell.length_c   1.000
_cell.angle_alpha   90.00
_cell.angle_beta   90.00
_cell.angle_gamma   90.00
#
_symmetry.space_group_name_H-M   'P 1'
#
loop_
_entity.id
_entity.type
_entity.pdbx_description
1 polymer ?
#
loop_
_entity_poly.entity_id
_entity_poly.type
_entity_poly.pdbx_seq_one_letter_code
_entity_poly.pdbx_strand_id
1 'polypeptide(L)'
;SDSTSDRKLNYMARHVTTTDSDGNAELLCLGLTRPVNHTAAVTHQETVDLVHGLAETHSSYLDYVEADGSRDLSEHAIRFKDSDWWLNTRATNSDHASDQVLVSEMTYDLKMEYTYRKLGLKAFSELPEDQSQALKGIEVQGIARSLGGSLQWLQLPDEERLEHLLQARKATLLRLGKEAFSALPVEEQDDARFFVRAGCCMHKDLNAVVAANERMMKSWAAAGLEPPMTIFNRDNAATVALGPSEAADRAVNASIGGGTKTAQSLGCLLNHPDHKKGAGEPFRLFMNSKLGFRVTIPGTFQCRFQSTYEMAKFIIRYRDLIIDFLRQIRAMKGTHDFNNLENNIFLALHDGPTLSELAVLAAYGTAVGRPYMLEVRAKGLVDMMALGPLHQDVIDLCDILAQCPELLSAEVTDTGCVASLDGQPF
;
A
#
# COMPACT_ATOMS: atom_id res chain seq x y z
N SER A 1 6.87 5.01 -2.73
CA SER A 1 6.61 6.14 -3.63
C SER A 1 5.24 5.96 -4.23
N ASP A 2 4.37 6.96 -4.13
CA ASP A 2 3.12 6.95 -4.89
C ASP A 2 3.49 6.93 -6.39
N SER A 3 2.86 6.07 -7.19
CA SER A 3 3.22 5.84 -8.59
C SER A 3 2.94 7.04 -9.53
N THR A 4 2.82 8.26 -8.97
CA THR A 4 2.56 9.53 -9.66
C THR A 4 3.82 10.37 -9.89
N SER A 5 4.97 9.92 -9.37
CA SER A 5 6.25 10.60 -9.48
C SER A 5 7.21 9.88 -10.44
N ASP A 6 7.67 10.59 -11.47
CA ASP A 6 8.83 10.17 -12.28
C ASP A 6 9.97 11.17 -12.09
N ARG A 7 11.14 10.70 -11.64
CA ARG A 7 12.32 11.55 -11.37
C ARG A 7 12.02 12.81 -10.52
N LYS A 8 11.15 12.68 -9.51
CA LYS A 8 10.65 13.79 -8.65
C LYS A 8 9.77 14.83 -9.37
N LEU A 9 9.39 14.60 -10.62
CA LEU A 9 8.30 15.33 -11.28
C LEU A 9 6.99 14.65 -10.91
N ASN A 10 6.14 15.37 -10.18
CA ASN A 10 4.78 14.93 -9.88
C ASN A 10 3.89 15.26 -11.08
N TYR A 11 3.42 14.23 -11.78
CA TYR A 11 2.42 14.41 -12.83
C TYR A 11 1.05 14.36 -12.16
N MET A 12 0.52 15.53 -11.78
CA MET A 12 -0.84 15.66 -11.26
C MET A 12 -1.73 16.34 -12.30
N ALA A 13 -2.46 15.56 -13.09
CA ALA A 13 -3.65 16.09 -13.76
C ALA A 13 -4.78 16.11 -12.72
N ARG A 14 -5.13 17.30 -12.21
CA ARG A 14 -6.24 17.50 -11.25
C ARG A 14 -7.55 17.83 -11.95
N HIS A 15 -7.63 17.55 -13.25
CA HIS A 15 -8.77 17.97 -14.05
C HIS A 15 -9.18 16.86 -15.01
N VAL A 16 -10.48 16.72 -15.20
CA VAL A 16 -11.08 16.01 -16.33
C VAL A 16 -11.76 17.06 -17.19
N THR A 17 -11.45 17.06 -18.47
CA THR A 17 -12.25 17.79 -19.45
C THR A 17 -13.36 16.88 -19.90
N THR A 18 -14.59 17.21 -19.55
CA THR A 18 -15.77 16.58 -20.12
C THR A 18 -16.23 17.40 -21.32
N THR A 19 -16.95 16.79 -22.25
CA THR A 19 -17.58 17.50 -23.36
C THR A 19 -19.03 17.06 -23.40
N ASP A 20 -19.95 18.02 -23.35
CA ASP A 20 -21.37 17.73 -23.42
C ASP A 20 -21.80 17.32 -24.85
N SER A 21 -23.07 16.93 -24.99
CA SER A 21 -23.64 16.54 -26.28
C SER A 21 -23.66 17.65 -27.33
N ASP A 22 -23.54 18.91 -26.91
CA ASP A 22 -23.53 20.10 -27.77
C ASP A 22 -22.10 20.53 -28.14
N GLY A 23 -21.09 19.83 -27.65
CA GLY A 23 -19.68 20.06 -27.96
C GLY A 23 -18.99 21.06 -27.03
N ASN A 24 -19.62 21.51 -25.95
CA ASN A 24 -18.98 22.41 -24.98
C ASN A 24 -18.08 21.59 -24.06
N ALA A 25 -16.82 22.02 -23.95
CA ALA A 25 -15.87 21.38 -23.06
C ALA A 25 -15.87 22.06 -21.67
N GLU A 26 -16.14 21.29 -20.62
CA GLU A 26 -16.05 21.75 -19.23
C GLU A 26 -14.87 21.08 -18.52
N LEU A 27 -14.03 21.90 -17.89
CA LEU A 27 -12.90 21.45 -17.09
C LEU A 27 -13.34 21.25 -15.64
N LEU A 28 -13.58 20.01 -15.25
CA LEU A 28 -13.92 19.64 -13.88
C LEU A 28 -12.65 19.43 -13.07
N CYS A 29 -12.48 20.15 -11.97
CA CYS A 29 -11.42 19.88 -11.02
C CYS A 29 -11.80 18.64 -10.21
N LEU A 30 -11.06 17.54 -10.39
CA LEU A 30 -11.17 16.39 -9.50
C LEU A 30 -10.48 16.79 -8.20
N GLY A 31 -11.28 17.13 -7.19
CA GLY A 31 -10.85 17.58 -5.85
C GLY A 31 -10.10 16.53 -5.04
N LEU A 32 -9.05 15.92 -5.62
CA LEU A 32 -8.14 15.00 -4.96
C LEU A 32 -7.22 15.80 -4.03
N THR A 33 -7.60 15.89 -2.76
CA THR A 33 -6.73 16.37 -1.69
C THR A 33 -5.71 15.29 -1.34
N ARG A 34 -4.43 15.66 -1.30
CA ARG A 34 -3.41 14.80 -0.66
C ARG A 34 -3.47 15.06 0.84
N PRO A 35 -3.31 14.02 1.67
CA PRO A 35 -3.17 14.22 3.10
C PRO A 35 -2.05 15.21 3.40
N VAL A 36 -2.33 16.19 4.27
CA VAL A 36 -1.31 17.17 4.70
C VAL A 36 -0.25 16.47 5.57
N ASN A 37 -0.64 15.37 6.21
CA ASN A 37 0.20 14.55 7.07
C ASN A 37 -0.14 13.06 6.90
N HIS A 38 0.87 12.19 6.90
CA HIS A 38 0.74 10.74 6.74
C HIS A 38 0.46 9.99 8.06
N THR A 39 -0.09 10.65 9.08
CA THR A 39 -0.52 9.94 10.30
C THR A 39 -1.92 9.37 10.09
N ALA A 40 -2.16 8.18 10.64
CA ALA A 40 -3.45 7.52 10.55
C ALA A 40 -4.62 8.39 11.01
N ALA A 41 -4.43 9.11 12.12
CA ALA A 41 -5.46 10.00 12.67
C ALA A 41 -5.84 11.13 11.72
N VAL A 42 -4.86 11.76 11.05
CA VAL A 42 -5.12 12.83 10.09
C VAL A 42 -5.79 12.27 8.84
N THR A 43 -5.27 11.17 8.28
CA THR A 43 -5.88 10.54 7.09
C THR A 43 -7.32 10.07 7.35
N HIS A 44 -7.58 9.50 8.53
CA HIS A 44 -8.93 9.12 8.92
C HIS A 44 -9.84 10.34 9.07
N GLN A 45 -9.39 11.39 9.76
CA GLN A 45 -10.17 12.62 9.93
C GLN A 45 -10.49 13.30 8.59
N GLU A 46 -9.52 13.39 7.68
CA GLU A 46 -9.75 13.93 6.33
C GLU A 46 -10.79 13.11 5.56
N THR A 47 -10.83 11.79 5.75
CA THR A 47 -11.86 10.93 5.15
C THR A 47 -13.23 11.22 5.77
N VAL A 48 -13.28 11.41 7.10
CA VAL A 48 -14.50 11.80 7.81
C VAL A 48 -15.02 13.14 7.30
N ASP A 49 -14.16 14.15 7.24
CA ASP A 49 -14.49 15.50 6.78
C ASP A 49 -14.95 15.49 5.32
N LEU A 50 -14.32 14.68 4.47
CA LEU A 50 -14.73 14.51 3.07
C LEU A 50 -16.15 13.94 2.96
N VAL A 51 -16.47 12.88 3.71
CA VAL A 51 -17.81 12.27 3.70
C VAL A 51 -18.86 13.25 4.23
N HIS A 52 -18.56 14.01 5.27
CA HIS A 52 -19.45 15.03 5.79
C HIS A 52 -19.66 16.16 4.77
N GLY A 53 -18.59 16.66 4.17
CA GLY A 53 -18.66 17.69 3.13
C GLY A 53 -19.45 17.24 1.90
N LEU A 54 -19.36 15.96 1.53
CA LEU A 54 -20.20 15.37 0.47
C LEU A 54 -21.69 15.39 0.86
N ALA A 55 -22.04 15.05 2.11
CA ALA A 55 -23.41 15.10 2.60
C ALA A 55 -23.97 16.53 2.67
N GLU A 56 -23.18 17.50 3.12
CA GLU A 56 -23.55 18.92 3.14
C GLU A 56 -23.73 19.49 1.74
N THR A 57 -22.80 19.19 0.83
CA THR A 57 -22.87 19.64 -0.57
C THR A 57 -24.09 19.06 -1.27
N HIS A 58 -24.34 17.75 -1.10
CA HIS A 58 -25.50 17.09 -1.68
C HIS A 58 -26.82 17.64 -1.13
N SER A 59 -26.89 17.88 0.19
CA SER A 59 -28.08 18.46 0.82
C SER A 59 -28.35 19.88 0.34
N SER A 60 -27.32 20.72 0.28
CA SER A 60 -27.43 22.11 -0.21
C SER A 60 -27.86 22.17 -1.67
N TYR A 61 -27.36 21.25 -2.51
CA TYR A 61 -27.79 21.13 -3.89
C TYR A 61 -29.27 20.78 -4.01
N LEU A 62 -29.76 19.82 -3.22
CA LEU A 62 -31.17 19.46 -3.23
C LEU A 62 -32.06 20.61 -2.75
N ASP A 63 -31.66 21.33 -1.71
CA ASP A 63 -32.39 22.50 -1.21
C ASP A 63 -32.47 23.61 -2.28
N TYR A 64 -31.39 23.82 -3.04
CA TYR A 64 -31.37 24.75 -4.16
C TYR A 64 -32.32 24.33 -5.29
N VAL A 65 -32.28 23.06 -5.70
CA VAL A 65 -33.16 22.54 -6.77
C VAL A 65 -34.63 22.62 -6.37
N GLU A 66 -34.94 22.32 -5.11
CA GLU A 66 -36.29 22.44 -4.55
C GLU A 66 -36.78 23.89 -4.54
N ALA A 67 -35.90 24.84 -4.17
CA ALA A 67 -36.22 26.26 -4.15
C ALA A 67 -36.37 26.88 -5.56
N ASP A 68 -35.57 26.43 -6.53
CA ASP A 68 -35.57 26.92 -7.91
C ASP A 68 -36.73 26.33 -8.75
N GLY A 69 -37.28 25.18 -8.33
CA GLY A 69 -38.37 24.50 -9.04
C GLY A 69 -37.96 23.95 -10.41
N SER A 70 -36.67 23.89 -10.71
CA SER A 70 -36.14 23.50 -12.02
C SER A 70 -36.17 21.99 -12.29
N ARG A 71 -36.41 21.16 -11.26
CA ARG A 71 -36.60 19.71 -11.41
C ARG A 71 -37.63 19.17 -10.42
N ASP A 72 -38.42 18.20 -10.88
CA ASP A 72 -39.28 17.41 -10.01
C ASP A 72 -38.44 16.40 -9.21
N LEU A 73 -38.28 16.67 -7.92
CA LEU A 73 -37.52 15.85 -6.98
C LEU A 73 -38.32 14.69 -6.39
N SER A 74 -39.63 14.59 -6.68
CA SER A 74 -40.56 13.68 -6.01
C SER A 74 -40.29 12.19 -6.25
N GLU A 75 -39.59 11.83 -7.34
CA GLU A 75 -39.26 10.44 -7.65
C GLU A 75 -37.83 10.01 -7.30
N HIS A 76 -36.89 10.93 -7.01
CA HIS A 76 -35.45 10.60 -6.99
C HIS A 76 -34.60 11.23 -5.86
N ALA A 77 -35.17 12.03 -4.95
CA ALA A 77 -34.39 12.74 -3.93
C ALA A 77 -34.07 11.88 -2.68
N ILE A 78 -33.28 10.81 -2.84
CA ILE A 78 -32.64 10.16 -1.68
C ILE A 78 -31.51 11.08 -1.22
N ARG A 79 -31.68 11.75 -0.07
CA ARG A 79 -30.60 12.56 0.52
C ARG A 79 -29.45 11.64 0.96
N PHE A 80 -28.27 11.85 0.39
CA PHE A 80 -27.04 11.24 0.88
C PHE A 80 -26.78 11.70 2.32
N LYS A 81 -26.70 10.75 3.26
CA LYS A 81 -26.32 10.98 4.64
C LYS A 81 -24.98 10.33 4.90
N ASP A 82 -24.11 11.04 5.60
CA ASP A 82 -22.85 10.52 6.13
C ASP A 82 -23.05 9.22 6.93
N SER A 83 -24.09 9.16 7.76
CA SER A 83 -24.46 7.96 8.52
C SER A 83 -24.72 6.74 7.62
N ASP A 84 -25.40 6.93 6.49
CA ASP A 84 -25.66 5.84 5.54
C ASP A 84 -24.36 5.36 4.88
N TRP A 85 -23.40 6.25 4.63
CA TRP A 85 -22.07 5.86 4.15
C TRP A 85 -21.40 4.91 5.15
N TRP A 86 -21.24 5.32 6.41
CA TRP A 86 -20.53 4.53 7.42
C TRP A 86 -21.21 3.20 7.74
N LEU A 87 -22.55 3.19 7.81
CA LEU A 87 -23.33 1.96 8.03
C LEU A 87 -23.11 0.95 6.89
N ASN A 88 -23.00 1.42 5.66
CA ASN A 88 -22.83 0.57 4.49
C ASN A 88 -21.37 0.28 4.14
N THR A 89 -20.39 0.94 4.76
CA THR A 89 -18.97 0.61 4.57
C THR A 89 -18.70 -0.83 4.97
N ARG A 90 -18.31 -1.69 4.02
CA ARG A 90 -18.00 -3.11 4.27
C ARG A 90 -16.53 -3.45 4.11
N ALA A 91 -15.72 -2.55 3.55
CA ALA A 91 -14.33 -2.84 3.30
C ALA A 91 -13.47 -1.58 3.19
N THR A 92 -12.17 -1.76 3.43
CA THR A 92 -11.12 -0.81 3.07
C THR A 92 -10.08 -1.48 2.19
N ASN A 93 -9.51 -0.71 1.26
CA ASN A 93 -8.40 -1.14 0.43
C ASN A 93 -7.29 -0.10 0.51
N SER A 94 -6.20 -0.45 1.19
CA SER A 94 -5.03 0.39 1.41
C SER A 94 -3.77 -0.47 1.37
N ASP A 95 -2.59 0.16 1.41
CA ASP A 95 -1.36 -0.62 1.56
C ASP A 95 -1.22 -1.26 2.96
N HIS A 96 -0.16 -2.04 3.13
CA HIS A 96 0.12 -2.75 4.38
C HIS A 96 0.92 -1.91 5.38
N ALA A 97 1.05 -0.59 5.17
CA ALA A 97 1.75 0.26 6.13
C ALA A 97 0.95 0.34 7.45
N SER A 98 1.66 0.46 8.57
CA SER A 98 1.05 0.40 9.91
C SER A 98 0.03 1.52 10.14
N ASP A 99 0.25 2.70 9.55
CA ASP A 99 -0.69 3.81 9.56
C ASP A 99 -1.98 3.45 8.80
N GLN A 100 -1.89 2.80 7.65
CA GLN A 100 -3.06 2.39 6.86
C GLN A 100 -3.86 1.25 7.51
N VAL A 101 -3.17 0.38 8.26
CA VAL A 101 -3.81 -0.59 9.16
C VAL A 101 -4.66 0.13 10.20
N LEU A 102 -4.07 1.12 10.89
CA LEU A 102 -4.77 1.88 11.91
C LEU A 102 -5.94 2.70 11.34
N VAL A 103 -5.82 3.28 10.13
CA VAL A 103 -6.94 3.94 9.44
C VAL A 103 -8.11 2.98 9.23
N SER A 104 -7.83 1.73 8.85
CA SER A 104 -8.87 0.71 8.65
C SER A 104 -9.56 0.33 9.96
N GLU A 105 -8.81 0.23 11.06
CA GLU A 105 -9.36 -0.02 12.40
C GLU A 105 -10.24 1.14 12.86
N MET A 106 -9.77 2.38 12.72
CA MET A 106 -10.57 3.58 13.03
C MET A 106 -11.84 3.66 12.19
N THR A 107 -11.78 3.28 10.91
CA THR A 107 -12.94 3.22 10.01
C THR A 107 -13.96 2.19 10.48
N TYR A 108 -13.49 1.02 10.92
CA TYR A 108 -14.36 -0.02 11.49
C TYR A 108 -15.01 0.45 12.80
N ASP A 109 -14.25 1.06 13.69
CA ASP A 109 -14.78 1.61 14.95
C ASP A 109 -15.85 2.66 14.68
N LEU A 110 -15.63 3.56 13.71
CA LEU A 110 -16.60 4.57 13.32
C LEU A 110 -17.87 3.93 12.72
N LYS A 111 -17.73 2.94 11.83
CA LYS A 111 -18.86 2.14 11.34
C LYS A 111 -19.68 1.58 12.50
N MET A 112 -19.02 0.92 13.46
CA MET A 112 -19.70 0.32 14.60
C MET A 112 -20.36 1.37 15.49
N GLU A 113 -19.73 2.53 15.66
CA GLU A 113 -20.33 3.66 16.36
C GLU A 113 -21.65 4.11 15.71
N TYR A 114 -21.67 4.27 14.38
CA TYR A 114 -22.89 4.59 13.63
C TYR A 114 -23.95 3.48 13.72
N THR A 115 -23.54 2.21 13.67
CA THR A 115 -24.43 1.06 13.89
C THR A 115 -25.11 1.14 15.25
N TYR A 116 -24.33 1.37 16.32
CA TYR A 116 -24.89 1.53 17.66
C TYR A 116 -25.80 2.75 17.76
N ARG A 117 -25.41 3.91 17.20
CA ARG A 117 -26.26 5.11 17.20
C ARG A 117 -27.61 4.86 16.52
N LYS A 118 -27.63 4.16 15.38
CA LYS A 118 -28.88 3.80 14.66
C LYS A 118 -29.78 2.89 15.49
N LEU A 119 -29.22 1.82 16.06
CA LEU A 119 -29.96 0.91 16.92
C LEU A 119 -30.46 1.59 18.20
N GLY A 120 -29.62 2.46 18.78
CA GLY A 120 -29.95 3.22 19.97
C GLY A 120 -31.07 4.22 19.72
N LEU A 121 -31.08 4.88 18.57
CA LEU A 121 -32.17 5.78 18.17
C LEU A 121 -33.49 5.02 18.03
N LYS A 122 -33.45 3.83 17.39
CA LYS A 122 -34.61 2.95 17.28
C LYS A 122 -35.11 2.53 18.66
N ALA A 123 -34.23 1.97 19.50
CA ALA A 123 -34.55 1.55 20.85
C ALA A 123 -35.13 2.70 21.69
N PHE A 124 -34.53 3.90 21.61
CA PHE A 124 -35.03 5.08 22.31
C PHE A 124 -36.41 5.53 21.81
N SER A 125 -36.68 5.46 20.50
CA SER A 125 -37.98 5.83 19.93
C SER A 125 -39.10 4.84 20.27
N GLU A 126 -38.74 3.60 20.60
CA GLU A 126 -39.67 2.54 21.01
C GLU A 126 -39.95 2.56 22.53
N LEU A 127 -39.23 3.39 23.31
CA LEU A 127 -39.48 3.52 24.74
C LEU A 127 -40.82 4.22 25.00
N PRO A 128 -41.55 3.78 26.05
CA PRO A 128 -42.66 4.54 26.60
C PRO A 128 -42.23 5.98 26.98
N GLU A 129 -43.15 6.94 26.84
CA GLU A 129 -42.85 8.36 27.06
C GLU A 129 -42.33 8.65 28.47
N ASP A 130 -42.87 7.99 29.49
CA ASP A 130 -42.42 8.12 30.88
C ASP A 130 -40.97 7.65 31.05
N GLN A 131 -40.59 6.55 30.40
CA GLN A 131 -39.21 6.03 30.43
C GLN A 131 -38.25 6.92 29.64
N SER A 132 -38.68 7.44 28.48
CA SER A 132 -37.86 8.34 27.67
C SER A 132 -37.60 9.66 28.41
N GLN A 133 -38.61 10.20 29.11
CA GLN A 133 -38.48 11.39 29.95
C GLN A 133 -37.61 11.12 31.19
N ALA A 134 -37.75 9.96 31.82
CA ALA A 134 -36.90 9.57 32.95
C ALA A 134 -35.42 9.50 32.54
N LEU A 135 -35.11 8.93 31.37
CA LEU A 135 -33.74 8.87 30.83
C LEU A 135 -33.16 10.27 30.58
N LYS A 136 -33.92 11.15 29.91
CA LYS A 136 -33.50 12.56 29.73
C LYS A 136 -33.25 13.24 31.07
N GLY A 137 -34.10 12.99 32.08
CA GLY A 137 -33.93 13.50 33.43
C GLY A 137 -32.63 13.01 34.09
N ILE A 138 -32.31 11.73 33.96
CA ILE A 138 -31.06 11.13 34.47
C ILE A 138 -29.84 11.77 33.78
N GLU A 139 -29.89 11.98 32.46
CA GLU A 139 -28.82 12.64 31.71
C GLU A 139 -28.54 14.05 32.24
N VAL A 140 -29.57 14.88 32.34
CA VAL A 140 -29.44 16.27 32.84
C VAL A 140 -28.92 16.28 34.28
N GLN A 141 -29.38 15.38 35.13
CA GLN A 141 -28.85 15.27 36.50
C GLN A 141 -27.38 14.83 36.51
N GLY A 142 -26.98 13.93 35.63
CA GLY A 142 -25.59 13.49 35.48
C GLY A 142 -24.67 14.64 35.07
N ILE A 143 -25.07 15.40 34.05
CA ILE A 143 -24.36 16.61 33.59
C ILE A 143 -24.23 17.61 34.73
N ALA A 144 -25.35 17.93 35.40
CA ALA A 144 -25.36 18.89 36.50
C ALA A 144 -24.41 18.47 37.62
N ARG A 145 -24.33 17.17 37.95
CA ARG A 145 -23.38 16.66 38.96
C ARG A 145 -21.93 16.79 38.50
N SER A 146 -21.61 16.46 37.24
CA SER A 146 -20.23 16.59 36.74
C SER A 146 -19.72 18.03 36.71
N LEU A 147 -20.63 19.00 36.60
CA LEU A 147 -20.33 20.43 36.63
C LEU A 147 -20.38 21.02 38.05
N GLY A 148 -20.47 20.22 39.11
CA GLY A 148 -20.47 20.71 40.49
C GLY A 148 -21.84 21.16 41.03
N GLY A 149 -22.93 20.84 40.34
CA GLY A 149 -24.31 20.99 40.83
C GLY A 149 -25.24 21.71 39.85
N SER A 150 -26.54 21.68 40.17
CA SER A 150 -27.60 22.29 39.34
C SER A 150 -27.46 23.81 39.20
N LEU A 151 -26.88 24.50 40.19
CA LEU A 151 -26.62 25.94 40.10
C LEU A 151 -25.58 26.29 39.04
N GLN A 152 -24.50 25.51 38.92
CA GLN A 152 -23.50 25.72 37.88
C GLN A 152 -24.08 25.42 36.50
N TRP A 153 -24.84 24.34 36.36
CA TRP A 153 -25.57 24.02 35.12
C TRP A 153 -26.48 25.16 34.65
N LEU A 154 -27.24 25.78 35.56
CA LEU A 154 -28.15 26.88 35.23
C LEU A 154 -27.43 28.20 34.88
N GLN A 155 -26.17 28.34 35.29
CA GLN A 155 -25.34 29.52 34.99
C GLN A 155 -24.62 29.40 33.63
N LEU A 156 -24.61 28.23 33.00
CA LEU A 156 -24.01 28.05 31.69
C LEU A 156 -24.80 28.79 30.59
N PRO A 157 -24.12 29.37 29.59
CA PRO A 157 -24.75 29.87 28.37
C PRO A 157 -25.58 28.79 27.67
N ASP A 158 -26.62 29.21 26.94
CA ASP A 158 -27.52 28.31 26.21
C ASP A 158 -26.78 27.38 25.24
N GLU A 159 -25.76 27.92 24.55
CA GLU A 159 -24.95 27.17 23.59
C GLU A 159 -24.13 26.06 24.27
N GLU A 160 -23.54 26.36 25.44
CA GLU A 160 -22.77 25.38 26.20
C GLU A 160 -23.69 24.31 26.82
N ARG A 161 -24.88 24.69 27.29
CA ARG A 161 -25.90 23.74 27.75
C ARG A 161 -26.35 22.83 26.60
N LEU A 162 -26.56 23.39 25.42
CA LEU A 162 -26.93 22.61 24.24
C LEU A 162 -25.85 21.59 23.88
N GLU A 163 -24.58 21.98 23.87
CA GLU A 163 -23.46 21.07 23.60
C GLU A 163 -23.43 19.91 24.61
N HIS A 164 -23.54 20.20 25.91
CA HIS A 164 -23.62 19.15 26.92
C HIS A 164 -24.81 18.21 26.73
N LEU A 165 -25.99 18.73 26.40
CA LEU A 165 -27.18 17.91 26.11
C LEU A 165 -26.97 17.03 24.88
N LEU A 166 -26.37 17.56 23.82
CA LEU A 166 -26.05 16.79 22.62
C LEU A 166 -25.07 15.66 22.92
N GLN A 167 -24.04 15.91 23.72
CA GLN A 167 -23.07 14.89 24.13
C GLN A 167 -23.70 13.81 25.02
N ALA A 168 -24.53 14.19 26.00
CA ALA A 168 -25.23 13.22 26.84
C ALA A 168 -26.20 12.35 26.03
N ARG A 169 -26.96 12.97 25.10
CA ARG A 169 -27.83 12.24 24.19
C ARG A 169 -27.05 11.25 23.33
N LYS A 170 -25.91 11.66 22.75
CA LYS A 170 -25.02 10.75 21.99
C LYS A 170 -24.58 9.55 22.85
N ALA A 171 -24.16 9.80 24.09
CA ALA A 171 -23.73 8.74 25.00
C ALA A 171 -24.87 7.77 25.35
N THR A 172 -26.08 8.27 25.62
CA THR A 172 -27.25 7.42 25.89
C THR A 172 -27.63 6.58 24.68
N LEU A 173 -27.68 7.19 23.48
CA LEU A 173 -27.98 6.46 22.26
C LEU A 173 -26.93 5.37 22.00
N LEU A 174 -25.64 5.64 22.22
CA LEU A 174 -24.60 4.62 22.10
C LEU A 174 -24.80 3.46 23.09
N ARG A 175 -25.16 3.75 24.34
CA ARG A 175 -25.41 2.72 25.36
C ARG A 175 -26.61 1.84 24.98
N LEU A 176 -27.76 2.45 24.69
CA LEU A 176 -28.96 1.74 24.24
C LEU A 176 -28.70 0.95 22.95
N GLY A 177 -27.90 1.52 22.05
CA GLY A 177 -27.47 0.88 20.81
C GLY A 177 -26.65 -0.39 21.02
N LYS A 178 -25.71 -0.38 21.98
CA LYS A 178 -24.93 -1.56 22.34
C LYS A 178 -25.78 -2.65 23.00
N GLU A 179 -26.72 -2.25 23.86
CA GLU A 179 -27.70 -3.16 24.46
C GLU A 179 -28.59 -3.80 23.39
N ALA A 180 -29.16 -2.99 22.49
CA ALA A 180 -29.97 -3.44 21.38
C ALA A 180 -29.19 -4.35 20.42
N PHE A 181 -27.95 -3.98 20.09
CA PHE A 181 -27.06 -4.79 19.26
C PHE A 181 -26.79 -6.17 19.88
N SER A 182 -26.52 -6.22 21.18
CA SER A 182 -26.24 -7.47 21.90
C SER A 182 -27.46 -8.40 21.96
N ALA A 183 -28.67 -7.83 21.84
CA ALA A 183 -29.93 -8.56 21.78
C ALA A 183 -30.30 -9.05 20.37
N LEU A 184 -29.58 -8.62 19.31
CA LEU A 184 -29.82 -9.10 17.95
C LEU A 184 -29.45 -10.58 17.80
N PRO A 185 -30.08 -11.30 16.85
CA PRO A 185 -29.61 -12.61 16.42
C PRO A 185 -28.15 -12.56 15.98
N VAL A 186 -27.42 -13.67 16.18
CA VAL A 186 -25.98 -13.77 15.85
C VAL A 186 -25.70 -13.38 14.40
N GLU A 187 -26.54 -13.84 13.46
CA GLU A 187 -26.42 -13.53 12.03
C GLU A 187 -26.48 -12.01 11.73
N GLU A 188 -27.39 -11.29 12.39
CA GLU A 188 -27.49 -9.83 12.24
C GLU A 188 -26.32 -9.10 12.88
N GLN A 189 -25.80 -9.60 14.01
CA GLN A 189 -24.60 -9.05 14.61
C GLN A 189 -23.37 -9.27 13.72
N ASP A 190 -23.28 -10.44 13.08
CA ASP A 190 -22.17 -10.79 12.20
C ASP A 190 -22.23 -10.01 10.89
N ASP A 191 -23.42 -9.83 10.29
CA ASP A 191 -23.58 -8.92 9.17
C ASP A 191 -23.18 -7.51 9.57
N ALA A 192 -23.67 -6.96 10.68
CA ALA A 192 -23.31 -5.62 11.10
C ALA A 192 -21.79 -5.44 11.38
N ARG A 193 -21.12 -6.49 11.89
CA ARG A 193 -19.67 -6.54 12.10
C ARG A 193 -18.87 -6.80 10.82
N PHE A 194 -19.50 -7.21 9.72
CA PHE A 194 -18.80 -7.54 8.50
C PHE A 194 -18.01 -6.33 7.98
N PHE A 195 -16.68 -6.50 7.99
CA PHE A 195 -15.73 -5.49 7.53
C PHE A 195 -14.44 -6.17 7.07
N VAL A 196 -14.01 -5.90 5.84
CA VAL A 196 -12.84 -6.54 5.23
C VAL A 196 -11.76 -5.52 4.91
N ARG A 197 -10.55 -5.75 5.40
CA ARG A 197 -9.35 -5.04 4.95
C ARG A 197 -8.67 -5.85 3.85
N ALA A 198 -8.91 -5.49 2.60
CA ALA A 198 -8.41 -6.25 1.44
C ALA A 198 -6.87 -6.21 1.32
N GLY A 199 -6.28 -5.04 1.56
CA GLY A 199 -4.83 -4.81 1.45
C GLY A 199 -4.30 -4.80 0.02
N CYS A 200 -3.27 -4.00 -0.25
CA CYS A 200 -2.71 -3.82 -1.58
C CYS A 200 -1.99 -5.09 -2.11
N CYS A 201 -2.45 -5.64 -3.23
CA CYS A 201 -1.82 -6.79 -3.88
C CYS A 201 -0.37 -6.56 -4.32
N MET A 202 0.00 -5.33 -4.70
CA MET A 202 1.40 -4.98 -5.04
C MET A 202 2.33 -5.08 -3.84
N HIS A 203 1.81 -4.80 -2.63
CA HIS A 203 2.56 -4.99 -1.39
C HIS A 203 2.61 -6.45 -0.96
N LYS A 204 1.59 -7.28 -1.27
CA LYS A 204 1.65 -8.73 -1.02
C LYS A 204 2.80 -9.38 -1.79
N ASP A 205 2.93 -9.07 -3.08
CA ASP A 205 4.06 -9.51 -3.92
C ASP A 205 5.42 -8.98 -3.40
N LEU A 206 5.50 -7.70 -3.04
CA LEU A 206 6.71 -7.15 -2.42
C LEU A 206 7.09 -7.87 -1.12
N ASN A 207 6.11 -8.14 -0.25
CA ASN A 207 6.32 -8.82 1.02
C ASN A 207 6.75 -10.28 0.81
N ALA A 208 6.26 -10.95 -0.22
CA ALA A 208 6.73 -12.27 -0.61
C ALA A 208 8.23 -12.25 -0.94
N VAL A 209 8.71 -11.26 -1.70
CA VAL A 209 10.14 -11.08 -2.02
C VAL A 209 10.96 -10.76 -0.77
N VAL A 210 10.46 -9.92 0.14
CA VAL A 210 11.14 -9.58 1.39
C VAL A 210 11.31 -10.82 2.27
N ALA A 211 10.23 -11.58 2.48
CA ALA A 211 10.24 -12.82 3.26
C ALA A 211 11.12 -13.89 2.61
N ALA A 212 11.06 -14.02 1.27
CA ALA A 212 11.90 -14.94 0.51
C ALA A 212 13.38 -14.60 0.68
N ASN A 213 13.76 -13.33 0.56
CA ASN A 213 15.15 -12.90 0.75
C ASN A 213 15.65 -13.21 2.18
N GLU A 214 14.83 -12.96 3.21
CA GLU A 214 15.19 -13.30 4.59
C GLU A 214 15.42 -14.81 4.77
N ARG A 215 14.52 -15.63 4.25
CA ARG A 215 14.64 -17.11 4.33
C ARG A 215 15.81 -17.63 3.51
N MET A 216 16.04 -17.08 2.32
CA MET A 216 17.15 -17.44 1.44
C MET A 216 18.50 -17.16 2.10
N MET A 217 18.69 -15.98 2.71
CA MET A 217 19.93 -15.66 3.45
C MET A 217 20.21 -16.66 4.58
N LYS A 218 19.18 -17.13 5.31
CA LYS A 218 19.31 -18.14 6.38
C LYS A 218 19.55 -19.55 5.83
N SER A 219 19.06 -19.84 4.64
CA SER A 219 19.11 -21.18 4.04
C SER A 219 20.53 -21.65 3.72
N TRP A 220 21.43 -20.75 3.34
CA TRP A 220 22.83 -21.08 3.06
C TRP A 220 23.51 -21.76 4.25
N ALA A 221 23.42 -21.13 5.43
CA ALA A 221 23.98 -21.68 6.66
C ALA A 221 23.27 -22.99 7.08
N ALA A 222 21.94 -23.05 6.95
CA ALA A 222 21.18 -24.25 7.27
C ALA A 222 21.53 -25.45 6.38
N ALA A 223 21.88 -25.20 5.12
CA ALA A 223 22.30 -26.21 4.15
C ALA A 223 23.82 -26.51 4.22
N GLY A 224 24.59 -25.81 5.05
CA GLY A 224 26.05 -25.95 5.11
C GLY A 224 26.76 -25.49 3.82
N LEU A 225 26.14 -24.58 3.06
CA LEU A 225 26.66 -24.04 1.81
C LEU A 225 27.36 -22.69 2.03
N GLU A 226 28.29 -22.35 1.14
CA GLU A 226 28.95 -21.05 1.16
C GLU A 226 27.94 -19.94 0.81
N PRO A 227 27.73 -18.94 1.69
CA PRO A 227 26.79 -17.86 1.44
C PRO A 227 27.33 -16.87 0.40
N PRO A 228 26.47 -16.00 -0.15
CA PRO A 228 26.90 -14.90 -1.01
C PRO A 228 27.90 -13.97 -0.36
N MET A 229 28.75 -13.38 -1.20
CA MET A 229 29.74 -12.42 -0.71
C MET A 229 29.09 -11.23 0.00
N THR A 230 29.68 -10.82 1.13
CA THR A 230 29.26 -9.63 1.86
C THR A 230 29.63 -8.37 1.08
N ILE A 231 28.66 -7.46 0.90
CA ILE A 231 28.88 -6.20 0.19
C ILE A 231 29.07 -5.08 1.21
N PHE A 232 30.33 -4.67 1.40
CA PHE A 232 30.69 -3.61 2.34
C PHE A 232 30.51 -2.21 1.72
N ASN A 233 29.98 -1.27 2.50
CA ASN A 233 30.13 0.15 2.14
C ASN A 233 31.63 0.55 2.26
N ARG A 234 32.00 1.72 1.72
CA ARG A 234 33.40 2.17 1.69
C ARG A 234 34.07 2.16 3.07
N ASP A 235 33.35 2.63 4.09
CA ASP A 235 33.91 2.84 5.41
C ASP A 235 34.04 1.50 6.17
N ASN A 236 33.05 0.62 6.02
CA ASN A 236 33.08 -0.76 6.50
C ASN A 236 34.21 -1.56 5.82
N ALA A 237 34.37 -1.41 4.50
CA ALA A 237 35.44 -2.07 3.75
C ALA A 237 36.82 -1.64 4.26
N ALA A 238 37.02 -0.33 4.49
CA ALA A 238 38.24 0.19 5.08
C ALA A 238 38.49 -0.34 6.49
N THR A 239 37.43 -0.43 7.32
CA THR A 239 37.54 -0.97 8.69
C THR A 239 37.92 -2.44 8.70
N VAL A 240 37.29 -3.26 7.86
CA VAL A 240 37.62 -4.69 7.76
C VAL A 240 39.05 -4.90 7.22
N ALA A 241 39.52 -4.06 6.31
CA ALA A 241 40.87 -4.13 5.77
C ALA A 241 41.98 -3.84 6.81
N LEU A 242 41.65 -3.19 7.94
CA LEU A 242 42.61 -2.94 9.04
C LEU A 242 42.86 -4.20 9.91
N GLY A 243 42.09 -5.27 9.71
CA GLY A 243 42.23 -6.53 10.43
C GLY A 243 41.25 -6.72 11.60
N PRO A 244 41.39 -7.83 12.35
CA PRO A 244 40.44 -8.22 13.38
C PRO A 244 40.30 -7.18 14.50
N SER A 245 39.08 -6.73 14.76
CA SER A 245 38.74 -5.80 15.84
C SER A 245 37.23 -5.81 16.09
N GLU A 246 36.78 -5.32 17.25
CA GLU A 246 35.35 -5.11 17.51
C GLU A 246 34.68 -4.17 16.48
N ALA A 247 35.46 -3.26 15.88
CA ALA A 247 34.98 -2.40 14.81
C ALA A 247 34.79 -3.18 13.50
N ALA A 248 35.72 -4.08 13.17
CA ALA A 248 35.59 -4.99 12.03
C ALA A 248 34.40 -5.93 12.20
N ASP A 249 34.21 -6.52 13.39
CA ASP A 249 33.06 -7.39 13.67
C ASP A 249 31.73 -6.65 13.51
N ARG A 250 31.65 -5.41 14.00
CA ARG A 250 30.49 -4.53 13.79
C ARG A 250 30.28 -4.22 12.30
N ALA A 251 31.36 -3.96 11.56
CA ALA A 251 31.28 -3.68 10.12
C ALA A 251 30.80 -4.90 9.32
N VAL A 252 31.21 -6.12 9.70
CA VAL A 252 30.69 -7.37 9.13
C VAL A 252 29.21 -7.55 9.46
N ASN A 253 28.83 -7.43 10.73
CA ASN A 253 27.44 -7.64 11.16
C ASN A 253 26.45 -6.60 10.60
N ALA A 254 26.92 -5.38 10.32
CA ALA A 254 26.10 -4.32 9.73
C ALA A 254 26.01 -4.38 8.19
N SER A 255 26.80 -5.25 7.55
CA SER A 255 26.84 -5.38 6.09
C SER A 255 26.00 -6.58 5.64
N ILE A 256 25.39 -6.45 4.47
CA ILE A 256 24.58 -7.52 3.85
C ILE A 256 25.13 -7.84 2.46
N GLY A 257 24.91 -9.07 2.01
CA GLY A 257 25.36 -9.58 0.71
C GLY A 257 24.19 -9.99 -0.19
N GLY A 258 24.52 -10.73 -1.25
CA GLY A 258 23.53 -11.48 -2.02
C GLY A 258 22.84 -10.73 -3.15
N GLY A 259 21.88 -11.40 -3.77
CA GLY A 259 21.24 -10.99 -5.01
C GLY A 259 20.44 -9.70 -4.85
N THR A 260 19.64 -9.58 -3.79
CA THR A 260 18.85 -8.37 -3.51
C THR A 260 19.74 -7.14 -3.32
N LYS A 261 20.83 -7.27 -2.56
CA LYS A 261 21.76 -6.16 -2.34
C LYS A 261 22.49 -5.78 -3.63
N THR A 262 22.84 -6.76 -4.46
CA THR A 262 23.46 -6.55 -5.77
C THR A 262 22.52 -5.80 -6.72
N ALA A 263 21.25 -6.23 -6.80
CA ALA A 263 20.21 -5.57 -7.58
C ALA A 263 19.97 -4.10 -7.15
N GLN A 264 19.94 -3.85 -5.84
CA GLN A 264 19.85 -2.48 -5.31
C GLN A 264 21.08 -1.65 -5.66
N SER A 265 22.28 -2.21 -5.47
CA SER A 265 23.56 -1.52 -5.73
C SER A 265 23.71 -1.15 -7.21
N LEU A 266 23.35 -2.06 -8.12
CA LEU A 266 23.36 -1.79 -9.55
C LEU A 266 22.32 -0.72 -9.92
N GLY A 267 21.12 -0.77 -9.32
CA GLY A 267 20.13 0.28 -9.48
C GLY A 267 20.63 1.65 -9.02
N CYS A 268 21.32 1.72 -7.88
CA CYS A 268 21.96 2.94 -7.41
C CYS A 268 22.99 3.47 -8.40
N LEU A 269 23.78 2.61 -9.03
CA LEU A 269 24.77 3.00 -10.04
C LEU A 269 24.09 3.51 -11.32
N LEU A 270 23.07 2.80 -11.81
CA LEU A 270 22.48 3.01 -13.14
C LEU A 270 21.27 3.96 -13.16
N ASN A 271 20.60 4.16 -12.03
CA ASN A 271 19.43 5.04 -11.89
C ASN A 271 19.66 6.15 -10.86
N HIS A 272 20.91 6.51 -10.60
CA HIS A 272 21.26 7.61 -9.72
C HIS A 272 20.60 8.93 -10.21
N PRO A 273 20.00 9.74 -9.31
CA PRO A 273 19.32 10.98 -9.69
C PRO A 273 20.29 12.07 -10.15
N ASP A 274 21.49 12.08 -9.58
CA ASP A 274 22.58 12.93 -10.04
C ASP A 274 23.26 12.29 -11.25
N HIS A 275 22.99 12.84 -12.43
CA HIS A 275 23.56 12.41 -13.72
C HIS A 275 25.09 12.49 -13.77
N LYS A 276 25.74 13.24 -12.87
CA LYS A 276 27.20 13.31 -12.78
C LYS A 276 27.79 12.16 -11.97
N LYS A 277 27.01 11.56 -11.07
CA LYS A 277 27.44 10.47 -10.19
C LYS A 277 26.99 9.09 -10.68
N GLY A 278 25.88 9.04 -11.41
CA GLY A 278 25.36 7.80 -11.99
C GLY A 278 25.99 7.44 -13.33
N ALA A 279 25.96 6.15 -13.65
CA ALA A 279 26.38 5.61 -14.94
C ALA A 279 25.19 5.32 -15.89
N GLY A 280 23.99 5.79 -15.56
CA GLY A 280 22.75 5.42 -16.24
C GLY A 280 22.69 5.76 -17.72
N GLU A 281 22.96 7.01 -18.09
CA GLU A 281 22.93 7.41 -19.50
C GLU A 281 24.08 6.82 -20.31
N PRO A 282 25.34 6.84 -19.83
CA PRO A 282 26.43 6.11 -20.48
C PRO A 282 26.11 4.62 -20.69
N PHE A 283 25.49 3.97 -19.70
CA PHE A 283 25.09 2.58 -19.82
C PHE A 283 24.01 2.36 -20.89
N ARG A 284 22.98 3.21 -20.95
CA ARG A 284 21.95 3.11 -21.99
C ARG A 284 22.53 3.30 -23.39
N LEU A 285 23.48 4.22 -23.56
CA LEU A 285 24.18 4.42 -24.83
C LEU A 285 25.02 3.19 -25.20
N PHE A 286 25.77 2.64 -24.24
CA PHE A 286 26.53 1.41 -24.41
C PHE A 286 25.62 0.25 -24.83
N MET A 287 24.53 0.01 -24.10
CA MET A 287 23.57 -1.05 -24.41
C MET A 287 22.91 -0.86 -25.77
N ASN A 288 22.55 0.39 -26.14
CA ASN A 288 22.00 0.69 -27.47
C ASN A 288 23.02 0.40 -28.58
N SER A 289 24.30 0.67 -28.36
CA SER A 289 25.36 0.33 -29.32
C SER A 289 25.56 -1.19 -29.49
N LYS A 290 25.24 -1.98 -28.47
CA LYS A 290 25.40 -3.44 -28.46
C LYS A 290 24.15 -4.19 -28.93
N LEU A 291 22.97 -3.68 -28.62
CA LEU A 291 21.69 -4.36 -28.86
C LEU A 291 20.84 -3.70 -29.96
N GLY A 292 21.19 -2.48 -30.40
CA GLY A 292 20.42 -1.73 -31.39
C GLY A 292 19.16 -1.05 -30.84
N PHE A 293 18.89 -1.15 -29.53
CA PHE A 293 17.78 -0.46 -28.88
C PHE A 293 18.12 0.00 -27.47
N ARG A 294 17.39 1.03 -27.01
CA ARG A 294 17.57 1.59 -25.67
C ARG A 294 16.90 0.70 -24.62
N VAL A 295 17.70 0.15 -23.71
CA VAL A 295 17.20 -0.68 -22.61
C VAL A 295 16.53 0.14 -21.50
N THR A 296 15.48 -0.43 -20.91
CA THR A 296 14.83 0.09 -19.69
C THR A 296 15.48 -0.54 -18.47
N ILE A 297 16.04 0.29 -17.59
CA ILE A 297 16.71 -0.16 -16.37
C ILE A 297 15.68 -0.22 -15.23
N PRO A 298 15.49 -1.38 -14.58
CA PRO A 298 14.52 -1.51 -13.49
C PRO A 298 14.78 -0.53 -12.33
N GLY A 299 13.70 0.00 -11.75
CA GLY A 299 13.72 1.14 -10.83
C GLY A 299 13.98 0.79 -9.36
N THR A 300 14.98 -0.04 -9.05
CA THR A 300 15.27 -0.45 -7.64
C THR A 300 15.69 0.72 -6.76
N PHE A 301 16.34 1.75 -7.32
CA PHE A 301 16.68 2.98 -6.59
C PHE A 301 15.45 3.76 -6.12
N GLN A 302 14.37 3.75 -6.91
CA GLN A 302 13.12 4.46 -6.58
C GLN A 302 12.19 3.64 -5.66
N CYS A 303 12.62 2.48 -5.19
CA CYS A 303 11.80 1.55 -4.40
C CYS A 303 10.45 1.24 -5.09
N ARG A 304 10.45 1.09 -6.42
CA ARG A 304 9.25 0.66 -7.14
C ARG A 304 8.92 -0.78 -6.74
N PHE A 305 7.63 -1.10 -6.63
CA PHE A 305 7.18 -2.49 -6.52
C PHE A 305 7.80 -3.33 -7.62
N GLN A 306 8.08 -4.61 -7.32
CA GLN A 306 8.55 -5.59 -8.31
C GLN A 306 9.96 -5.34 -8.84
N SER A 307 10.56 -4.19 -8.52
CA SER A 307 11.82 -3.75 -9.10
C SER A 307 13.00 -4.65 -8.76
N THR A 308 13.00 -5.31 -7.60
CA THR A 308 14.08 -6.20 -7.17
C THR A 308 14.21 -7.41 -8.10
N TYR A 309 13.12 -8.15 -8.34
CA TYR A 309 13.17 -9.31 -9.23
C TYR A 309 13.30 -8.89 -10.70
N GLU A 310 12.75 -7.75 -11.12
CA GLU A 310 12.95 -7.23 -12.48
C GLU A 310 14.42 -6.85 -12.70
N MET A 311 15.08 -6.29 -11.69
CA MET A 311 16.52 -6.05 -11.72
C MET A 311 17.32 -7.35 -11.71
N ALA A 312 16.88 -8.37 -10.97
CA ALA A 312 17.52 -9.69 -11.01
C ALA A 312 17.45 -10.31 -12.42
N LYS A 313 16.27 -10.28 -13.06
CA LYS A 313 16.09 -10.67 -14.47
C LYS A 313 17.01 -9.89 -15.40
N PHE A 314 17.06 -8.56 -15.22
CA PHE A 314 17.93 -7.68 -16.01
C PHE A 314 19.41 -8.04 -15.86
N ILE A 315 19.87 -8.30 -14.63
CA ILE A 315 21.24 -8.70 -14.34
C ILE A 315 21.57 -10.03 -14.99
N ILE A 316 20.74 -11.07 -14.80
CA ILE A 316 21.00 -12.39 -15.38
C ILE A 316 21.02 -12.31 -16.91
N ARG A 317 20.07 -11.60 -17.52
CA ARG A 317 19.95 -11.49 -18.98
C ARG A 317 21.12 -10.78 -19.64
N TYR A 318 21.65 -9.74 -18.98
CA TYR A 318 22.66 -8.84 -19.54
C TYR A 318 23.99 -8.88 -18.79
N ARG A 319 24.23 -9.93 -17.98
CA ARG A 319 25.39 -10.06 -17.08
C ARG A 319 26.70 -9.70 -17.77
N ASP A 320 26.98 -10.35 -18.89
CA ASP A 320 28.26 -10.18 -19.58
C ASP A 320 28.42 -8.76 -20.15
N LEU A 321 27.33 -8.17 -20.66
CA LEU A 321 27.33 -6.77 -21.12
C LEU A 321 27.52 -5.78 -19.96
N ILE A 322 26.95 -6.07 -18.79
CA ILE A 322 27.16 -5.24 -17.59
C ILE A 322 28.63 -5.33 -17.14
N ILE A 323 29.22 -6.53 -17.14
CA ILE A 323 30.64 -6.75 -16.83
C ILE A 323 31.53 -5.97 -17.80
N ASP A 324 31.26 -6.05 -19.11
CA ASP A 324 32.02 -5.33 -20.13
C ASP A 324 31.89 -3.81 -19.99
N PHE A 325 30.70 -3.33 -19.68
CA PHE A 325 30.48 -1.92 -19.39
C PHE A 325 31.29 -1.44 -18.18
N LEU A 326 31.31 -2.22 -17.09
CA LEU A 326 32.12 -1.90 -15.91
C LEU A 326 33.61 -1.86 -16.26
N ARG A 327 34.11 -2.80 -17.07
CA ARG A 327 35.50 -2.79 -17.56
C ARG A 327 35.80 -1.51 -18.37
N GLN A 328 34.86 -1.05 -19.20
CA GLN A 328 35.02 0.21 -19.93
C GLN A 328 35.05 1.42 -19.00
N ILE A 329 34.14 1.50 -18.02
CA ILE A 329 34.17 2.57 -17.00
C ILE A 329 35.53 2.59 -16.32
N ARG A 330 36.04 1.43 -15.89
CA ARG A 330 37.35 1.32 -15.26
C ARG A 330 38.45 1.85 -16.18
N ALA A 331 38.48 1.43 -17.44
CA ALA A 331 39.50 1.85 -18.40
C ALA A 331 39.48 3.37 -18.68
N MET A 332 38.30 4.01 -18.66
CA MET A 332 38.15 5.44 -18.93
C MET A 332 38.54 6.34 -17.75
N LYS A 333 38.70 5.79 -16.54
CA LYS A 333 39.09 6.57 -15.36
C LYS A 333 40.60 6.81 -15.36
N GLY A 334 41.01 7.99 -14.92
CA GLY A 334 42.44 8.32 -14.79
C GLY A 334 43.21 7.42 -13.81
N THR A 335 42.53 6.83 -12.81
CA THR A 335 43.13 5.86 -11.88
C THR A 335 43.15 4.44 -12.45
N HIS A 336 42.40 4.16 -13.51
CA HIS A 336 42.15 2.83 -14.05
C HIS A 336 41.62 1.81 -13.02
N ASP A 337 40.94 2.30 -11.97
CA ASP A 337 40.41 1.47 -10.89
C ASP A 337 38.93 1.73 -10.61
N PHE A 338 38.28 0.72 -10.02
CA PHE A 338 36.90 0.81 -9.57
C PHE A 338 36.79 1.65 -8.30
N ASN A 339 35.69 2.38 -8.16
CA ASN A 339 35.28 2.82 -6.82
C ASN A 339 34.67 1.65 -6.04
N ASN A 340 34.43 1.83 -4.73
CA ASN A 340 33.91 0.76 -3.87
C ASN A 340 32.59 0.16 -4.38
N LEU A 341 31.65 0.99 -4.86
CA LEU A 341 30.36 0.51 -5.34
C LEU A 341 30.51 -0.32 -6.63
N GLU A 342 31.29 0.16 -7.58
CA GLU A 342 31.57 -0.54 -8.84
C GLU A 342 32.32 -1.85 -8.60
N ASN A 343 33.30 -1.85 -7.69
CA ASN A 343 34.06 -3.05 -7.35
C ASN A 343 33.15 -4.11 -6.72
N ASN A 344 32.29 -3.70 -5.77
CA ASN A 344 31.33 -4.60 -5.15
C ASN A 344 30.38 -5.22 -6.19
N ILE A 345 29.84 -4.42 -7.10
CA ILE A 345 28.98 -4.93 -8.19
C ILE A 345 29.79 -5.88 -9.09
N PHE A 346 30.99 -5.49 -9.49
CA PHE A 346 31.83 -6.30 -10.36
C PHE A 346 32.12 -7.67 -9.74
N LEU A 347 32.51 -7.72 -8.47
CA LEU A 347 32.75 -8.96 -7.74
C LEU A 347 31.48 -9.79 -7.58
N ALA A 348 30.36 -9.17 -7.21
CA ALA A 348 29.07 -9.84 -7.06
C ALA A 348 28.58 -10.49 -8.37
N LEU A 349 28.89 -9.90 -9.53
CA LEU A 349 28.57 -10.49 -10.84
C LEU A 349 29.43 -11.71 -11.18
N HIS A 350 30.51 -11.97 -10.45
CA HIS A 350 31.35 -13.17 -10.57
C HIS A 350 31.10 -14.18 -9.43
N ASP A 351 30.35 -13.79 -8.39
CA ASP A 351 30.09 -14.61 -7.22
C ASP A 351 28.95 -15.62 -7.50
N GLY A 352 29.29 -16.91 -7.46
CA GLY A 352 28.35 -18.00 -7.76
C GLY A 352 27.10 -17.98 -6.87
N PRO A 353 27.22 -17.95 -5.52
CA PRO A 353 26.06 -17.88 -4.64
C PRO A 353 25.19 -16.63 -4.86
N THR A 354 25.79 -15.44 -5.09
CA THR A 354 25.03 -14.24 -5.47
C THR A 354 24.23 -14.44 -6.77
N LEU A 355 24.83 -15.06 -7.78
CA LEU A 355 24.15 -15.36 -9.05
C LEU A 355 23.00 -16.36 -8.85
N SER A 356 23.16 -17.35 -7.97
CA SER A 356 22.08 -18.27 -7.60
C SER A 356 20.89 -17.54 -6.98
N GLU A 357 21.12 -16.61 -6.04
CA GLU A 357 20.03 -15.81 -5.48
C GLU A 357 19.35 -14.93 -6.53
N LEU A 358 20.11 -14.31 -7.43
CA LEU A 358 19.57 -13.53 -8.54
C LEU A 358 18.73 -14.39 -9.50
N ALA A 359 19.16 -15.62 -9.78
CA ALA A 359 18.43 -16.55 -10.63
C ALA A 359 17.08 -16.94 -10.00
N VAL A 360 17.05 -17.25 -8.70
CA VAL A 360 15.80 -17.56 -7.97
C VAL A 360 14.85 -16.38 -7.94
N LEU A 361 15.36 -15.17 -7.66
CA LEU A 361 14.55 -13.94 -7.72
C LEU A 361 13.99 -13.72 -9.14
N ALA A 362 14.81 -13.90 -10.17
CA ALA A 362 14.40 -13.75 -11.56
C ALA A 362 13.34 -14.79 -11.96
N ALA A 363 13.49 -16.03 -11.51
CA ALA A 363 12.53 -17.10 -11.72
C ALA A 363 11.18 -16.76 -11.07
N TYR A 364 11.17 -16.40 -9.78
CA TYR A 364 9.94 -15.97 -9.09
C TYR A 364 9.26 -14.81 -9.81
N GLY A 365 10.02 -13.78 -10.19
CA GLY A 365 9.48 -12.62 -10.90
C GLY A 365 8.86 -12.96 -12.25
N THR A 366 9.33 -14.01 -12.91
CA THR A 366 8.87 -14.44 -14.22
C THR A 366 7.67 -15.40 -14.12
N ALA A 367 7.77 -16.40 -13.24
CA ALA A 367 6.76 -17.44 -13.04
C ALA A 367 5.54 -16.98 -12.24
N VAL A 368 5.76 -16.12 -11.24
CA VAL A 368 4.74 -15.78 -10.24
C VAL A 368 4.46 -14.29 -10.23
N GLY A 369 5.45 -13.47 -9.89
CA GLY A 369 5.22 -12.05 -9.57
C GLY A 369 4.63 -11.26 -10.74
N ARG A 370 5.17 -11.40 -11.95
CA ARG A 370 4.66 -10.69 -13.13
C ARG A 370 3.28 -11.19 -13.58
N PRO A 371 3.03 -12.50 -13.78
CA PRO A 371 1.68 -13.02 -14.05
C PRO A 371 0.64 -12.61 -13.01
N TYR A 372 0.96 -12.74 -11.71
CA TYR A 372 0.08 -12.31 -10.62
C TYR A 372 -0.32 -10.84 -10.77
N MET A 373 0.66 -10.00 -11.12
CA MET A 373 0.45 -8.57 -11.26
C MET A 373 -0.26 -8.17 -12.54
N LEU A 374 -0.15 -8.98 -13.59
CA LEU A 374 -1.00 -8.86 -14.77
C LEU A 374 -2.44 -9.17 -14.39
N GLU A 375 -2.72 -10.28 -13.74
CA GLU A 375 -4.08 -10.69 -13.38
C GLU A 375 -4.77 -9.68 -12.44
N VAL A 376 -4.05 -9.23 -11.40
CA VAL A 376 -4.52 -8.19 -10.47
C VAL A 376 -4.79 -6.85 -11.17
N ARG A 377 -4.15 -6.57 -12.33
CA ARG A 377 -4.33 -5.31 -13.08
C ARG A 377 -5.22 -5.46 -14.31
N ALA A 378 -5.44 -6.67 -14.83
CA ALA A 378 -5.95 -6.94 -16.17
C ALA A 378 -7.35 -6.38 -16.42
N LYS A 379 -8.13 -6.11 -15.36
CA LYS A 379 -9.54 -5.71 -15.48
C LYS A 379 -9.83 -4.27 -15.05
N GLY A 380 -8.85 -3.50 -14.58
CA GLY A 380 -9.02 -2.11 -14.11
C GLY A 380 -9.85 -1.96 -12.81
N LEU A 381 -10.82 -2.85 -12.59
CA LEU A 381 -11.65 -3.04 -11.40
C LEU A 381 -11.65 -4.53 -11.07
N VAL A 382 -10.61 -4.97 -10.37
CA VAL A 382 -10.60 -6.32 -9.80
C VAL A 382 -11.36 -6.28 -8.48
N ASP A 383 -12.40 -7.11 -8.36
CA ASP A 383 -13.04 -7.34 -7.08
C ASP A 383 -12.03 -8.04 -6.15
N MET A 384 -11.57 -7.32 -5.14
CA MET A 384 -10.58 -7.82 -4.19
C MET A 384 -11.10 -9.03 -3.40
N MET A 385 -12.42 -9.16 -3.25
CA MET A 385 -13.04 -10.31 -2.58
C MET A 385 -13.00 -11.57 -3.45
N ALA A 386 -12.89 -11.42 -4.77
CA ALA A 386 -12.80 -12.53 -5.71
C ALA A 386 -11.37 -13.04 -5.91
N LEU A 387 -10.36 -12.45 -5.25
CA LEU A 387 -8.96 -12.82 -5.41
C LEU A 387 -8.54 -14.07 -4.62
N GLY A 388 -9.41 -14.62 -3.77
CA GLY A 388 -9.11 -15.79 -2.95
C GLY A 388 -8.54 -16.98 -3.77
N PRO A 389 -9.20 -17.42 -4.85
CA PRO A 389 -8.69 -18.48 -5.72
C PRO A 389 -7.30 -18.15 -6.32
N LEU A 390 -7.11 -16.92 -6.85
CA LEU A 390 -5.82 -16.50 -7.39
C LEU A 390 -4.70 -16.56 -6.34
N HIS A 391 -4.98 -16.20 -5.09
CA HIS A 391 -4.00 -16.29 -4.01
C HIS A 391 -3.67 -17.75 -3.66
N GLN A 392 -4.64 -18.66 -3.75
CA GLN A 392 -4.39 -20.08 -3.59
C GLN A 392 -3.53 -20.62 -4.72
N ASP A 393 -3.81 -20.26 -5.98
CA ASP A 393 -3.02 -20.66 -7.14
C ASP A 393 -1.55 -20.22 -7.02
N VAL A 394 -1.31 -19.02 -6.48
CA VAL A 394 0.06 -18.52 -6.19
C VAL A 394 0.77 -19.39 -5.16
N ILE A 395 0.09 -19.79 -4.08
CA ILE A 395 0.66 -20.65 -3.04
C ILE A 395 0.99 -22.02 -3.63
N ASP A 396 0.02 -22.63 -4.32
CA ASP A 396 0.16 -23.96 -4.90
C ASP A 396 1.30 -23.99 -5.93
N LEU A 397 1.42 -22.97 -6.79
CA LEU A 397 2.53 -22.85 -7.73
C LEU A 397 3.87 -22.71 -7.02
N CYS A 398 3.97 -21.91 -5.96
CA CYS A 398 5.22 -21.78 -5.20
C CYS A 398 5.63 -23.13 -4.57
N ASP A 399 4.68 -23.91 -4.06
CA ASP A 399 4.94 -25.23 -3.50
C ASP A 399 5.37 -26.24 -4.57
N ILE A 400 4.78 -26.19 -5.76
CA ILE A 400 5.17 -27.00 -6.91
C ILE A 400 6.60 -26.66 -7.34
N LEU A 401 6.92 -25.37 -7.51
CA LEU A 401 8.25 -24.92 -7.93
C LEU A 401 9.33 -25.23 -6.89
N ALA A 402 8.98 -25.22 -5.60
CA ALA A 402 9.90 -25.60 -4.53
C ALA A 402 10.23 -27.11 -4.54
N GLN A 403 9.26 -27.96 -4.93
CA GLN A 403 9.43 -29.41 -5.02
C GLN A 403 10.08 -29.87 -6.33
N CYS A 404 9.86 -29.14 -7.42
CA CYS A 404 10.38 -29.47 -8.75
C CYS A 404 10.93 -28.21 -9.45
N PRO A 405 12.08 -27.67 -9.03
CA PRO A 405 12.66 -26.46 -9.63
C PRO A 405 12.98 -26.60 -11.12
N GLU A 406 13.17 -27.83 -11.62
CA GLU A 406 13.46 -28.13 -13.02
C GLU A 406 12.33 -27.67 -13.96
N LEU A 407 11.11 -27.51 -13.43
CA LEU A 407 9.97 -26.96 -14.16
C LEU A 407 10.26 -25.54 -14.70
N LEU A 408 11.08 -24.74 -14.01
CA LEU A 408 11.49 -23.40 -14.46
C LEU A 408 12.37 -23.45 -15.72
N SER A 409 12.98 -24.61 -16.00
CA SER A 409 13.80 -24.85 -17.19
C SER A 409 13.10 -25.70 -18.25
N ALA A 410 11.86 -26.14 -17.99
CA ALA A 410 11.11 -26.96 -18.92
C ALA A 410 10.72 -26.16 -20.17
N GLU A 411 10.81 -26.80 -21.34
CA GLU A 411 10.31 -26.22 -22.58
C GLU A 411 8.79 -26.09 -22.53
N VAL A 412 8.29 -25.03 -23.17
CA VAL A 412 6.86 -24.75 -23.26
C VAL A 412 6.19 -25.86 -24.04
N THR A 413 5.12 -26.42 -23.48
CA THR A 413 4.32 -27.46 -24.14
C THR A 413 3.10 -26.84 -24.83
N ASP A 414 2.46 -27.58 -25.73
CA ASP A 414 1.19 -27.16 -26.37
C ASP A 414 0.05 -26.89 -25.36
N THR A 415 0.16 -27.43 -24.15
CA THR A 415 -0.78 -27.23 -23.03
C THR A 415 -0.47 -26.01 -22.15
N GLY A 416 0.58 -25.25 -22.48
CA GLY A 416 1.04 -24.09 -21.71
C GLY A 416 2.31 -24.34 -20.90
N CYS A 417 2.66 -23.37 -20.06
CA CYS A 417 3.81 -23.42 -19.15
C CYS A 417 3.35 -23.76 -17.72
N VAL A 418 3.62 -24.99 -17.27
CA VAL A 418 3.28 -25.47 -15.91
C VAL A 418 4.03 -24.67 -14.83
N ALA A 419 5.11 -24.01 -15.21
CA ALA A 419 5.93 -23.18 -14.33
C ALA A 419 5.52 -21.69 -14.32
N SER A 420 4.41 -21.31 -14.96
CA SER A 420 3.87 -19.94 -14.93
C SER A 420 2.45 -19.92 -14.38
N LEU A 421 2.13 -18.92 -13.55
CA LEU A 421 0.82 -18.76 -12.92
C LEU A 421 -0.32 -18.58 -13.95
N ASP A 422 -0.04 -17.93 -15.07
CA ASP A 422 -1.01 -17.71 -16.16
C ASP A 422 -0.97 -18.81 -17.24
N GLY A 423 -0.14 -19.82 -17.06
CA GLY A 423 0.10 -20.88 -18.04
C GLY A 423 0.75 -20.40 -19.34
N GLN A 424 1.20 -19.14 -19.43
CA GLN A 424 1.84 -18.59 -20.62
C GLN A 424 3.36 -18.75 -20.61
N PRO A 425 4.02 -18.79 -21.78
CA PRO A 425 5.48 -18.76 -21.87
C PRO A 425 6.07 -17.44 -21.32
N PHE A 426 7.30 -17.54 -20.82
CA PHE A 426 8.03 -16.51 -20.06
C PHE A 426 8.45 -15.24 -20.82
#